data_AF-X1D8H8-F1
#
_entry.id   AF-X1D8H8-F1
#
_cell.length_a   1.000
_cell.length_b   1.000
_cell.length_c   1.000
_cell.angle_alpha   90.00
_cell.angle_beta   90.00
_cell.angle_gamma   90.00
#
_symmetry.space_group_name_H-M   'P 1'
#
loop_
_entity.id
_entity.type
_entity.pdbx_description
1 polymer ?
#
loop_
_entity_poly.entity_id
_entity_poly.type
_entity_poly.pdbx_seq_one_letter_code
_entity_poly.pdbx_strand_id
1 'polypeptide(L)'
;MNTETKTDYSKVVGPEADKEYKGKFGVVFKSDLSASQISLDDVVALIIPGGNAPDKMRIQKNMVDLVKRASYQKKIIAAICHGGLMLVEADIVRNRKVTGYRSIATDLKNAGGQYLDKEVVVDGNLVTS
;
A
#
# COMPACT_ATOMS: atom_id res chain seq x y z
N MET A 1 -13.06 -33.72 9.26
CA MET A 1 -12.15 -32.55 9.14
C MET A 1 -12.80 -31.60 8.16
N ASN A 2 -13.45 -30.54 8.64
CA ASN A 2 -14.06 -29.54 7.76
C ASN A 2 -12.96 -28.64 7.20
N THR A 3 -12.58 -28.86 5.95
CA THR A 3 -11.84 -27.87 5.17
C THR A 3 -12.86 -26.87 4.63
N GLU A 4 -13.24 -25.89 5.45
CA GLU A 4 -13.88 -24.69 4.92
C GLU A 4 -12.89 -24.05 3.94
N THR A 5 -13.19 -24.11 2.65
CA THR A 5 -12.50 -23.31 1.63
C THR A 5 -12.76 -21.85 1.94
N LYS A 6 -11.81 -21.21 2.63
CA LYS A 6 -11.81 -19.78 2.88
C LYS A 6 -11.77 -19.07 1.52
N THR A 7 -12.86 -18.42 1.14
CA THR A 7 -12.89 -17.62 -0.09
C THR A 7 -11.84 -16.52 0.03
N ASP A 8 -10.86 -16.54 -0.88
CA ASP A 8 -9.84 -15.50 -0.96
C ASP A 8 -10.40 -14.34 -1.78
N TYR A 9 -10.69 -13.23 -1.10
CA TYR A 9 -11.16 -11.98 -1.72
C TYR A 9 -9.99 -11.04 -2.08
N SER A 10 -8.74 -11.48 -1.92
CA SER A 10 -7.57 -10.66 -2.18
C SER A 10 -7.00 -10.91 -3.58
N LYS A 11 -6.33 -9.88 -4.11
CA LYS A 11 -5.51 -9.96 -5.32
C LYS A 11 -4.12 -9.43 -4.98
N VAL A 12 -3.09 -10.19 -5.29
CA VAL A 12 -1.71 -9.77 -5.18
C VAL A 12 -1.35 -8.96 -6.42
N VAL A 13 -1.05 -7.68 -6.23
CA VAL A 13 -0.73 -6.76 -7.33
C VAL A 13 0.75 -6.39 -7.28
N GLY A 14 1.43 -6.57 -8.41
CA GLY A 14 2.83 -6.17 -8.60
C GLY A 14 3.02 -5.24 -9.80
N PRO A 15 4.25 -4.76 -10.04
CA PRO A 15 4.58 -4.06 -11.28
C PRO A 15 4.26 -4.86 -12.55
N GLU A 16 4.41 -6.18 -12.51
CA GLU A 16 4.13 -7.14 -13.59
C GLU A 16 3.19 -8.23 -13.06
N ALA A 17 2.37 -8.81 -13.95
CA ALA A 17 1.56 -9.99 -13.62
C ALA A 17 2.41 -11.27 -13.66
N ASP A 18 1.95 -12.31 -12.97
CA ASP A 18 2.57 -13.64 -12.94
C ASP A 18 4.04 -13.67 -12.52
N LYS A 19 4.48 -12.66 -11.76
CA LYS A 19 5.85 -12.51 -11.31
C LYS A 19 6.00 -12.86 -9.85
N GLU A 20 7.07 -13.58 -9.53
CA GLU A 20 7.40 -13.91 -8.15
C GLU A 20 8.17 -12.79 -7.45
N TYR A 21 7.72 -12.47 -6.24
CA TYR A 21 8.34 -11.51 -5.34
C TYR A 21 8.69 -12.21 -4.03
N LYS A 22 9.99 -12.25 -3.71
CA LYS A 22 10.50 -12.88 -2.50
C LYS A 22 10.56 -11.86 -1.35
N GLY A 23 9.81 -12.13 -0.29
CA GLY A 23 9.84 -11.39 0.95
C GLY A 23 11.14 -11.61 1.73
N LYS A 24 11.42 -10.73 2.70
CA LYS A 24 12.65 -10.75 3.52
C LYS A 24 12.93 -12.11 4.17
N PHE A 25 11.89 -12.81 4.62
CA PHE A 25 11.99 -14.10 5.32
C PHE A 25 11.75 -15.30 4.39
N GLY A 26 11.84 -15.12 3.07
CA GLY A 26 11.77 -16.20 2.10
C GLY A 26 10.38 -16.58 1.62
N VAL A 27 9.31 -16.02 2.20
CA VAL A 27 7.94 -16.17 1.65
C VAL A 27 7.90 -15.59 0.23
N VAL A 28 7.39 -16.36 -0.71
CA VAL A 28 7.24 -15.96 -2.11
C VAL A 28 5.77 -15.66 -2.38
N PHE A 29 5.51 -14.51 -2.97
CA PHE A 29 4.19 -14.16 -3.51
C PHE A 29 4.31 -14.07 -5.03
N LYS A 30 3.38 -14.71 -5.75
CA LYS A 30 3.21 -14.50 -7.19
C LYS A 30 2.14 -13.42 -7.37
N SER A 31 2.39 -12.42 -8.21
CA SER A 31 1.37 -11.44 -8.56
C SER A 31 0.28 -12.08 -9.43
N ASP A 32 -0.97 -11.83 -9.07
CA ASP A 32 -2.13 -12.19 -9.89
C ASP A 32 -2.28 -11.23 -11.07
N LEU A 33 -2.00 -9.95 -10.83
CA LEU A 33 -2.20 -8.86 -11.79
C LEU A 33 -1.05 -7.87 -11.73
N SER A 34 -0.78 -7.22 -12.87
CA SER A 34 0.00 -5.99 -12.86
C SER A 34 -0.86 -4.83 -12.35
N ALA A 35 -0.21 -3.82 -11.76
CA ALA A 35 -0.89 -2.60 -11.31
C ALA A 35 -1.60 -1.83 -12.43
N SER A 36 -1.22 -2.07 -13.70
CA SER A 36 -1.89 -1.49 -14.87
C SER A 36 -3.18 -2.23 -15.25
N GLN A 37 -3.34 -3.49 -14.86
CA GLN A 37 -4.49 -4.32 -15.24
C GLN A 37 -5.64 -4.28 -14.23
N ILE A 38 -5.37 -3.86 -12.99
CA ILE A 38 -6.41 -3.88 -11.96
C ILE A 38 -7.47 -2.79 -12.19
N SER A 39 -8.73 -3.22 -12.27
CA SER A 39 -9.90 -2.36 -12.13
C SER A 39 -10.14 -2.09 -10.66
N LEU A 40 -10.31 -0.82 -10.29
CA LEU A 40 -10.60 -0.44 -8.92
C LEU A 40 -12.09 -0.53 -8.59
N ASP A 41 -12.97 -0.71 -9.57
CA ASP A 41 -14.42 -0.78 -9.35
C ASP A 41 -14.79 -1.98 -8.48
N ASP A 42 -14.08 -3.10 -8.66
CA ASP A 42 -14.24 -4.34 -7.89
C ASP A 42 -13.39 -4.39 -6.60
N VAL A 43 -12.65 -3.32 -6.31
CA VAL A 43 -11.74 -3.25 -5.16
C VAL A 43 -12.34 -2.36 -4.08
N VAL A 44 -12.51 -2.91 -2.88
CA VAL A 44 -12.97 -2.14 -1.71
C VAL A 44 -11.80 -1.41 -1.04
N ALA A 45 -10.63 -2.05 -0.99
CA ALA A 45 -9.45 -1.54 -0.29
C ALA A 45 -8.13 -1.89 -0.99
N LEU A 46 -7.16 -1.00 -0.86
CA LEU A 46 -5.76 -1.21 -1.22
C LEU A 46 -4.92 -1.34 0.05
N ILE A 47 -4.18 -2.43 0.19
CA ILE A 47 -3.27 -2.66 1.33
C ILE A 47 -1.83 -2.59 0.82
N ILE A 48 -0.99 -1.77 1.45
CA ILE A 48 0.40 -1.51 1.07
C ILE A 48 1.30 -2.01 2.22
N PRO A 49 1.86 -3.22 2.11
CA PRO A 49 2.80 -3.75 3.09
C PRO A 49 4.09 -2.95 3.17
N GLY A 50 4.82 -3.11 4.28
CA GLY A 50 6.13 -2.52 4.50
C GLY A 50 7.29 -3.38 3.99
N GLY A 51 8.39 -3.35 4.74
CA GLY A 51 9.66 -3.97 4.35
C GLY A 51 10.40 -3.13 3.31
N ASN A 52 11.26 -3.78 2.52
CA ASN A 52 12.08 -3.10 1.50
C ASN A 52 11.35 -2.94 0.15
N ALA A 53 10.13 -3.47 0.03
CA ALA A 53 9.37 -3.44 -1.23
C ALA A 53 8.93 -2.01 -1.61
N PRO A 54 8.40 -1.17 -0.70
CA PRO A 54 7.96 0.20 -1.03
C PRO A 54 9.05 1.07 -1.68
N ASP A 55 10.30 0.92 -1.25
CA ASP A 55 11.44 1.65 -1.82
C ASP A 55 11.70 1.29 -3.30
N LYS A 56 11.44 0.04 -3.69
CA LYS A 56 11.50 -0.41 -5.09
C LYS A 56 10.22 -0.10 -5.85
N MET A 57 9.06 -0.13 -5.18
CA MET A 57 7.76 0.13 -5.79
C MET A 57 7.55 1.60 -6.13
N ARG A 58 8.10 2.53 -5.34
CA ARG A 58 7.90 3.97 -5.54
C ARG A 58 8.53 4.52 -6.83
N ILE A 59 9.53 3.83 -7.39
CA ILE A 59 10.09 4.17 -8.71
C ILE A 59 9.30 3.54 -9.87
N GLN A 60 8.30 2.69 -9.59
CA GLN A 60 7.45 2.05 -10.59
C GLN A 60 6.22 2.91 -10.83
N LYS A 61 6.16 3.57 -11.98
CA LYS A 61 5.07 4.52 -12.31
C LYS A 61 3.68 3.90 -12.16
N ASN A 62 3.49 2.67 -12.63
CA ASN A 62 2.18 1.99 -12.55
C ASN A 62 1.74 1.70 -11.11
N MET A 63 2.66 1.41 -10.20
CA MET A 63 2.36 1.21 -8.78
C MET A 63 1.96 2.52 -8.12
N VAL A 64 2.66 3.62 -8.41
CA VAL A 64 2.31 4.96 -7.90
C VAL A 64 0.95 5.40 -8.45
N ASP A 65 0.70 5.20 -9.74
CA ASP A 65 -0.57 5.54 -10.38
C ASP A 65 -1.74 4.72 -9.81
N LEU A 66 -1.53 3.45 -9.44
CA LEU A 66 -2.54 2.66 -8.74
C LEU A 66 -2.95 3.31 -7.41
N VAL A 67 -1.99 3.73 -6.59
CA VAL A 67 -2.27 4.40 -5.31
C VAL A 67 -3.00 5.72 -5.53
N LYS A 68 -2.58 6.52 -6.53
CA LYS A 68 -3.26 7.76 -6.92
C LYS A 68 -4.71 7.52 -7.34
N ARG A 69 -4.96 6.55 -8.23
CA ARG A 69 -6.32 6.20 -8.68
C ARG A 69 -7.19 5.70 -7.53
N ALA A 70 -6.65 4.87 -6.64
CA ALA A 70 -7.37 4.39 -5.46
C ALA A 70 -7.76 5.54 -4.53
N SER A 71 -6.87 6.51 -4.34
CA SER A 71 -7.15 7.71 -3.53
C SER A 71 -8.20 8.60 -4.18
N TYR A 72 -8.10 8.84 -5.49
CA TYR A 72 -9.09 9.62 -6.25
C TYR A 72 -10.49 9.03 -6.17
N GLN A 73 -10.60 7.70 -6.26
CA GLN A 73 -11.88 6.98 -6.08
C GLN A 73 -12.29 6.80 -4.61
N LYS A 74 -11.58 7.41 -3.66
CA LYS A 74 -11.84 7.33 -2.21
C LYS A 74 -11.92 5.90 -1.67
N LYS A 75 -11.17 4.97 -2.28
CA LYS A 75 -11.02 3.60 -1.77
C LYS A 75 -10.34 3.65 -0.40
N ILE A 76 -10.56 2.61 0.42
CA ILE A 76 -9.79 2.46 1.65
C ILE A 76 -8.35 2.18 1.27
N ILE A 77 -7.40 2.94 1.81
CA ILE A 77 -5.96 2.70 1.63
C ILE A 77 -5.37 2.43 3.00
N ALA A 78 -4.82 1.23 3.19
CA ALA A 78 -4.07 0.86 4.37
C ALA A 78 -2.59 0.76 4.03
N ALA A 79 -1.70 1.42 4.77
CA ALA A 79 -0.26 1.30 4.59
C ALA A 79 0.45 1.09 5.91
N ILE A 80 1.38 0.14 5.96
CA ILE A 80 2.09 -0.21 7.20
C ILE A 80 3.61 -0.11 7.06
N CYS A 81 4.28 0.35 8.11
CA CYS A 81 5.73 0.45 8.21
C CYS A 81 6.31 1.37 7.11
N HIS A 82 7.01 0.83 6.12
CA HIS A 82 7.54 1.60 4.99
C HIS A 82 6.53 1.78 3.85
N GLY A 83 5.34 1.17 3.94
CA GLY A 83 4.27 1.34 2.95
C GLY A 83 3.87 2.81 2.76
N GLY A 84 4.09 3.64 3.79
CA GLY A 84 3.91 5.10 3.74
C GLY A 84 4.72 5.80 2.63
N LEU A 85 5.84 5.22 2.17
CA LEU A 85 6.60 5.77 1.04
C LEU A 85 5.78 5.82 -0.25
N MET A 86 4.88 4.86 -0.46
CA MET A 86 3.98 4.88 -1.62
C MET A 86 2.94 6.00 -1.50
N LEU A 87 2.50 6.32 -0.27
CA LEU A 87 1.57 7.42 -0.03
C LEU A 87 2.24 8.78 -0.29
N VAL A 88 3.52 8.90 0.10
CA VAL A 88 4.37 10.06 -0.20
C VAL A 88 4.52 10.24 -1.71
N GLU A 89 4.89 9.18 -2.42
CA GLU A 89 5.10 9.24 -3.89
C GLU A 89 3.80 9.49 -4.65
N ALA A 90 2.68 8.97 -4.14
CA ALA A 90 1.34 9.23 -4.68
C ALA A 90 0.84 10.65 -4.37
N ASP A 91 1.51 11.37 -3.47
CA ASP A 91 1.15 12.70 -3.01
C ASP A 91 -0.22 12.79 -2.31
N ILE A 92 -0.55 11.79 -1.48
CA ILE A 92 -1.89 11.68 -0.86
C ILE A 92 -1.92 11.93 0.65
N VAL A 93 -0.79 12.32 1.24
CA VAL A 93 -0.65 12.56 2.69
C VAL A 93 -0.74 14.04 3.10
N ARG A 94 -0.77 14.98 2.15
CA ARG A 94 -0.86 16.41 2.44
C ARG A 94 -2.06 16.72 3.34
N ASN A 95 -1.81 17.39 4.46
CA ASN A 95 -2.80 17.76 5.47
C ASN A 95 -3.54 16.57 6.13
N ARG A 96 -3.02 15.34 6.02
CA ARG A 96 -3.60 14.13 6.63
C ARG A 96 -2.82 13.72 7.88
N LYS A 97 -3.52 13.17 8.86
CA LYS A 97 -2.89 12.48 10.00
C LYS A 97 -2.41 11.12 9.53
N VAL A 98 -1.14 10.82 9.76
CA VAL A 98 -0.52 9.56 9.34
C VAL A 98 0.48 9.07 10.37
N THR A 99 0.76 7.77 10.35
CA THR A 99 1.92 7.19 11.02
C THR A 99 2.66 6.26 10.05
N GLY A 100 3.72 5.61 10.53
CA GLY A 100 4.52 4.68 9.75
C GLY A 100 5.81 4.34 10.47
N TYR A 101 6.69 3.61 9.80
CA TYR A 101 7.96 3.27 10.40
C TYR A 101 8.80 4.52 10.66
N ARG A 102 9.40 4.60 11.85
CA ARG A 102 10.13 5.79 12.33
C ARG A 102 11.14 6.38 11.34
N SER A 103 11.79 5.58 10.49
CA SER A 103 12.79 6.10 9.54
C SER A 103 12.18 6.88 8.38
N ILE A 104 10.88 6.73 8.10
CA ILE A 104 10.18 7.48 7.04
C ILE A 104 9.33 8.63 7.61
N ALA A 105 9.41 8.89 8.92
CA ALA A 105 8.63 9.94 9.57
C ALA A 105 8.95 11.33 8.98
N THR A 106 10.21 11.59 8.65
CA THR A 106 10.64 12.84 8.00
C THR A 106 10.07 12.95 6.59
N ASP A 107 10.05 11.86 5.82
CA ASP A 107 9.47 11.84 4.47
C ASP A 107 7.97 12.17 4.51
N LEU A 108 7.25 11.55 5.44
CA LEU A 108 5.82 11.80 5.65
C LEU A 108 5.55 13.27 6.02
N LYS A 109 6.37 13.85 6.91
CA LYS A 109 6.27 15.27 7.29
C LYS A 109 6.59 16.19 6.11
N ASN A 110 7.65 15.92 5.36
CA ASN A 110 8.06 16.71 4.19
C ASN A 110 7.02 16.67 3.07
N ALA A 111 6.29 15.55 2.95
CA ALA A 111 5.16 15.43 2.04
C ALA A 111 3.89 16.15 2.53
N GLY A 112 3.92 16.83 3.68
CA GLY A 112 2.80 17.58 4.25
C GLY A 112 1.89 16.76 5.18
N GLY A 113 2.30 15.54 5.56
CA GLY A 113 1.58 14.72 6.52
C GLY A 113 1.78 15.17 7.98
N GLN A 114 0.72 15.11 8.77
CA GLN A 114 0.75 15.27 10.22
C GLN A 114 1.16 13.94 10.85
N TYR A 115 2.46 13.68 10.92
CA TYR A 115 2.99 12.44 11.51
C TYR A 115 2.66 12.35 13.01
N LEU A 116 2.03 11.25 13.42
CA LEU A 116 1.75 10.90 14.81
C LEU A 116 2.52 9.62 15.17
N ASP A 117 3.22 9.63 16.29
CA ASP A 117 3.84 8.42 16.83
C ASP A 117 2.78 7.60 17.58
N LYS A 118 2.05 6.76 16.84
CA LYS A 118 0.93 5.93 17.31
C LYS A 118 0.95 4.59 16.57
N GLU A 119 0.44 3.55 17.22
CA GLU A 119 0.32 2.21 16.62
C GLU A 119 -0.58 2.16 15.37
N VAL A 120 -1.60 3.02 15.34
CA VAL A 120 -2.52 3.16 14.23
C VAL A 120 -3.05 4.58 14.15
N VAL A 121 -3.17 5.09 12.94
CA VAL A 121 -3.84 6.35 12.64
C VAL A 121 -4.87 6.10 11.56
N VAL A 122 -6.12 6.44 11.88
CA VAL A 122 -7.25 6.46 10.95
C VAL A 122 -7.62 7.91 10.67
N ASP A 123 -7.54 8.30 9.40
CA ASP A 123 -7.98 9.60 8.89
C ASP A 123 -8.86 9.32 7.68
N GLY A 124 -10.19 9.37 7.85
CA GLY A 124 -11.14 9.07 6.77
C GLY A 124 -10.91 7.69 6.14
N ASN A 125 -10.62 7.66 4.84
CA ASN A 125 -10.32 6.44 4.08
C ASN A 125 -8.84 6.00 4.14
N LEU A 126 -7.98 6.72 4.87
CA LEU A 126 -6.56 6.41 5.00
C LEU A 126 -6.28 5.80 6.38
N VAL A 127 -5.70 4.60 6.39
CA VAL A 127 -5.31 3.86 7.58
C VAL A 127 -3.80 3.62 7.53
N THR A 128 -3.08 4.00 8.58
CA THR A 128 -1.62 3.83 8.64
C THR A 128 -1.16 3.25 9.97
N SER A 129 -0.08 2.44 9.93
CA SER A 129 0.57 1.77 11.08
C SER A 129 2.08 1.61 10.88
#